data_AF-A0A2M8DDF6-F1
#
_entry.id   AF-A0A2M8DDF6-F1
#
_cell.length_a   1.000
_cell.length_b   1.000
_cell.length_c   1.000
_cell.angle_alpha   90.00
_cell.angle_beta   90.00
_cell.angle_gamma   90.00
#
_symmetry.space_group_name_H-M   'P 1'
#
loop_
_entity.id
_entity.type
_entity.pdbx_description
1 polymer ?
#
loop_
_entity_poly.entity_id
_entity_poly.type
_entity_poly.pdbx_seq_one_letter_code
_entity_poly.pdbx_strand_id
1 'polypeptide(L)'
;EIRNSYLPLDIPLIQKCKNEKGSLTGCYCAGGVCDARGGQLISNEELLELPVDILVPAALENVINRGNMEKIRAKIIVEMANGPITQEAYDYLTTKGVIIIPDVLANSGGVTVSYLEWYQNIHNVSWSEEKVNKKLEQMMKGAFEEVW
;
A
#
# COMPACT_ATOMS: atom_id res chain seq x y z
N GLU A 1 3.58 -11.47 28.11
CA GLU A 1 4.24 -10.87 26.94
C GLU A 1 3.53 -9.58 26.59
N ILE A 2 4.26 -8.47 26.53
CA ILE A 2 3.70 -7.16 26.20
C ILE A 2 3.37 -7.20 24.70
N ARG A 3 2.10 -7.39 24.34
CA ARG A 3 1.64 -7.00 23.01
C ARG A 3 1.92 -5.51 22.89
N ASN A 4 2.92 -5.12 22.11
CA ASN A 4 3.04 -3.74 21.64
C ASN A 4 1.75 -3.42 20.92
N SER A 5 0.80 -2.78 21.60
CA SER A 5 -0.46 -2.36 21.02
C SER A 5 -0.15 -1.12 20.19
N TYR A 6 0.28 -1.32 18.95
CA TYR A 6 0.30 -0.24 17.98
C TYR A 6 -1.12 0.32 17.88
N LEU A 7 -1.31 1.57 18.31
CA LEU A 7 -2.55 2.28 18.06
C LEU A 7 -2.61 2.63 16.57
N PRO A 8 -3.76 2.47 15.90
CA PRO A 8 -3.88 2.86 14.51
C PRO A 8 -3.69 4.37 14.37
N LEU A 9 -3.02 4.76 13.29
CA LEU A 9 -2.87 6.16 12.92
C LEU A 9 -4.18 6.73 12.38
N ASP A 10 -4.46 8.00 12.68
CA ASP A 10 -5.57 8.75 12.09
C ASP A 10 -5.21 9.20 10.66
N ILE A 11 -5.71 8.47 9.66
CA ILE A 11 -5.40 8.72 8.24
C ILE A 11 -5.90 10.11 7.77
N PRO A 12 -7.15 10.53 8.01
CA PRO A 12 -7.59 11.89 7.68
C PRO A 12 -6.70 12.99 8.27
N LEU A 13 -6.31 12.87 9.54
CA LEU A 13 -5.42 13.83 10.19
C LEU A 13 -4.05 13.89 9.52
N ILE A 14 -3.44 12.73 9.27
CA ILE A 14 -2.11 12.63 8.63
C ILE A 14 -2.16 13.18 7.21
N GLN A 15 -3.22 12.89 6.46
CA GLN A 15 -3.39 13.41 5.10
C GLN A 15 -3.52 14.93 5.09
N LYS A 16 -4.32 15.50 6.01
CA LYS A 16 -4.44 16.96 6.16
C LYS A 16 -3.09 17.59 6.49
N CYS A 17 -2.38 17.03 7.47
CA CYS A 17 -1.05 17.48 7.86
C CYS A 17 -0.03 17.42 6.70
N LYS A 18 -0.03 16.33 5.92
CA LYS A 18 0.81 16.19 4.72
C LYS A 18 0.49 17.27 3.69
N ASN A 19 -0.79 17.55 3.44
CA ASN A 19 -1.20 18.53 2.46
C ASN A 19 -0.80 19.97 2.87
N GLU A 20 -0.80 20.26 4.17
CA GLU A 20 -0.42 21.57 4.70
C GLU A 20 1.11 21.76 4.80
N LYS A 21 1.85 20.72 5.22
CA LYS A 21 3.28 20.81 5.55
C LYS A 21 4.21 20.16 4.52
N GLY A 22 3.68 19.37 3.61
CA GLY A 22 4.46 18.54 2.67
C GLY A 22 5.13 17.31 3.30
N SER A 23 4.92 17.05 4.59
CA SER A 23 5.57 15.96 5.33
C SER A 23 4.63 15.34 6.36
N LEU A 24 4.86 14.06 6.69
CA LEU A 24 4.18 13.36 7.79
C LEU A 24 4.81 13.65 9.16
N THR A 25 5.98 14.29 9.18
CA THR A 25 6.70 14.59 10.42
C THR A 25 5.95 15.63 11.24
N GLY A 26 5.75 15.31 12.51
CA GLY A 26 5.18 16.26 13.47
C GLY A 26 3.67 16.48 13.35
N CYS A 27 2.94 15.55 12.71
CA CYS A 27 1.47 15.62 12.65
C CYS A 27 0.80 15.47 14.02
N TYR A 28 1.45 14.77 14.95
CA TYR A 28 1.00 14.61 16.33
C TYR A 28 1.74 15.53 17.31
N CYS A 29 2.37 16.61 16.82
CA CYS A 29 3.14 17.52 17.67
C CYS A 29 2.52 18.92 17.71
N ALA A 30 2.45 19.51 18.90
CA ALA A 30 2.02 20.88 19.14
C ALA A 30 3.07 21.61 20.00
N GLY A 31 3.60 22.74 19.49
CA GLY A 31 4.57 23.55 20.24
C GLY A 31 5.86 22.83 20.63
N GLY A 32 6.30 21.84 19.84
CA GLY A 32 7.50 21.04 20.12
C GLY A 32 7.26 19.82 21.03
N VAL A 33 6.05 19.65 21.57
CA VAL A 33 5.65 18.44 22.32
C VAL A 33 4.89 17.51 21.38
N CYS A 34 5.36 16.27 21.24
CA CYS A 34 4.74 15.24 20.41
C CYS A 34 3.91 14.28 21.27
N ASP A 35 2.68 14.00 20.87
CA ASP A 35 1.89 12.93 21.46
C ASP A 35 2.45 11.58 21.00
N ALA A 36 3.24 10.94 21.87
CA ALA A 36 3.79 9.61 21.63
C ALA A 36 2.70 8.52 21.47
N ARG A 37 1.45 8.82 21.82
CA ARG A 37 0.29 7.92 21.58
C ARG A 37 -0.28 8.09 20.18
N GLY A 38 0.01 9.20 19.50
CA GLY A 38 -0.52 9.53 18.17
C GLY A 38 0.35 9.01 17.03
N GLY A 39 1.67 8.99 17.18
CA GLY A 39 2.58 8.40 16.19
C GLY A 39 4.05 8.55 16.56
N GLN A 40 4.84 7.53 16.24
CA GLN A 40 6.29 7.52 16.40
C GLN A 40 6.97 7.81 15.05
N LEU A 41 8.01 8.63 15.06
CA LEU A 41 8.86 8.81 13.88
C LEU A 41 9.73 7.55 13.71
N ILE A 42 9.65 6.94 12.54
CA ILE A 42 10.45 5.79 12.14
C ILE A 42 11.02 6.04 10.73
N SER A 43 12.12 5.37 10.40
CA SER A 43 12.66 5.38 9.04
C SER A 43 11.81 4.55 8.08
N ASN A 44 12.04 4.70 6.77
CA ASN A 44 11.37 3.87 5.77
C ASN A 44 11.77 2.40 5.90
N GLU A 45 13.03 2.13 6.21
CA GLU A 45 13.55 0.77 6.45
C GLU A 45 12.86 0.15 7.67
N GLU A 46 12.78 0.88 8.78
CA GLU A 46 12.06 0.43 9.97
C GLU A 46 10.59 0.14 9.68
N LEU A 47 9.93 0.97 8.86
CA LEU A 47 8.54 0.79 8.43
C LEU A 47 8.35 -0.53 7.66
N LEU A 48 9.26 -0.85 6.72
CA LEU A 48 9.19 -2.09 5.93
C LEU A 48 9.42 -3.34 6.80
N GLU A 49 10.19 -3.20 7.89
CA GLU A 49 10.57 -4.29 8.80
C GLU A 49 9.54 -4.53 9.93
N LEU A 50 8.46 -3.74 9.99
CA LEU A 50 7.44 -3.85 11.05
C LEU A 50 6.73 -5.22 11.03
N PRO A 51 6.35 -5.75 12.21
CA PRO A 51 5.60 -7.00 12.33
C PRO A 51 4.12 -6.77 12.00
N VAL A 52 3.79 -6.60 10.73
CA VAL A 52 2.44 -6.37 10.22
C VAL A 52 1.89 -7.62 9.52
N ASP A 53 0.56 -7.73 9.39
CA ASP A 53 -0.03 -8.78 8.56
C ASP A 53 0.12 -8.44 7.07
N ILE A 54 -0.09 -7.17 6.70
CA ILE A 54 -0.06 -6.69 5.32
C ILE A 54 0.92 -5.52 5.22
N LEU A 55 1.84 -5.60 4.25
CA LEU A 55 2.75 -4.52 3.87
C LEU A 55 2.40 -4.01 2.46
N VAL A 56 2.34 -2.69 2.28
CA VAL A 56 1.94 -2.06 1.01
C VAL A 56 3.02 -1.08 0.54
N PRO A 57 4.06 -1.55 -0.17
CA PRO A 57 5.04 -0.66 -0.80
C PRO A 57 4.39 0.11 -1.95
N ALA A 58 4.26 1.43 -1.80
CA ALA A 58 3.50 2.29 -2.72
C ALA A 58 4.26 3.58 -3.11
N ALA A 59 5.60 3.55 -3.09
CA ALA A 59 6.42 4.74 -3.31
C ALA A 59 7.45 4.56 -4.43
N LEU A 60 8.55 3.84 -4.15
CA LEU A 60 9.68 3.65 -5.07
C LEU A 60 9.87 2.17 -5.38
N GLU A 61 10.56 1.91 -6.49
CA GLU A 61 11.03 0.57 -6.88
C GLU A 61 12.16 0.06 -5.96
N ASN A 62 12.36 -1.25 -5.93
CA ASN A 62 13.48 -1.95 -5.28
C ASN A 62 13.71 -1.62 -3.78
N VAL A 63 12.67 -1.15 -3.10
CA VAL A 63 12.73 -0.80 -1.67
C VAL A 63 12.84 -2.05 -0.78
N ILE A 64 12.35 -3.20 -1.25
CA ILE A 64 12.60 -4.50 -0.65
C ILE A 64 13.65 -5.21 -1.50
N ASN A 65 14.81 -5.44 -0.92
CA ASN A 65 15.99 -5.94 -1.62
C ASN A 65 16.84 -6.84 -0.71
N ARG A 66 17.97 -7.31 -1.23
CA ARG A 66 18.89 -8.19 -0.48
C ARG A 66 19.27 -7.66 0.90
N GLY A 67 19.37 -6.34 1.08
CA GLY A 67 19.79 -5.72 2.33
C GLY A 67 18.76 -5.79 3.45
N ASN A 68 17.46 -5.96 3.13
CA ASN A 68 16.38 -5.97 4.13
C ASN A 68 15.40 -7.15 4.01
N MET A 69 15.46 -7.98 2.96
CA MET A 69 14.52 -9.09 2.73
C MET A 69 14.38 -10.04 3.91
N GLU A 70 15.47 -10.32 4.65
CA GLU A 70 15.45 -11.22 5.80
C GLU A 70 14.72 -10.65 7.03
N LYS A 71 14.56 -9.33 7.06
CA LYS A 71 13.95 -8.60 8.17
C LYS A 71 12.48 -8.30 7.94
N ILE A 72 11.96 -8.53 6.73
CA ILE A 72 10.54 -8.39 6.42
C ILE A 72 9.75 -9.44 7.21
N ARG A 73 8.75 -8.96 7.96
CA ARG A 73 7.90 -9.79 8.83
C ARG A 73 6.45 -9.89 8.35
N ALA A 74 6.13 -9.21 7.24
CA ALA A 74 4.81 -9.20 6.65
C ALA A 74 4.40 -10.61 6.16
N LYS A 75 3.13 -10.96 6.33
CA LYS A 75 2.57 -12.22 5.80
C LYS A 75 2.11 -12.06 4.35
N ILE A 76 1.61 -10.87 4.02
CA ILE A 76 1.15 -10.49 2.70
C ILE A 76 1.86 -9.19 2.30
N ILE A 77 2.34 -9.12 1.06
CA ILE A 77 2.87 -7.91 0.45
C ILE A 77 2.00 -7.57 -0.76
N VAL A 78 1.53 -6.32 -0.84
CA VAL A 78 0.74 -5.81 -1.97
C VAL A 78 1.57 -4.78 -2.72
N GLU A 79 2.07 -5.12 -3.91
CA GLU A 79 2.94 -4.26 -4.69
C GLU A 79 2.16 -3.12 -5.35
N MET A 80 1.94 -2.02 -4.63
CA MET A 80 1.23 -0.86 -5.17
C MET A 80 2.12 0.06 -6.02
N ALA A 81 3.43 0.06 -5.79
CA ALA A 81 4.41 0.63 -6.71
C ALA A 81 4.75 -0.38 -7.83
N ASN A 82 5.35 0.09 -8.92
CA ASN A 82 5.92 -0.81 -9.93
C ASN A 82 7.29 -1.29 -9.47
N GLY A 83 7.51 -2.61 -9.45
CA GLY A 83 8.75 -3.26 -9.05
C GLY A 83 9.31 -2.89 -7.66
N PRO A 84 8.52 -2.87 -6.57
CA PRO A 84 9.05 -2.50 -5.25
C PRO A 84 9.97 -3.56 -4.63
N ILE A 85 9.97 -4.79 -5.16
CA ILE A 85 10.75 -5.92 -4.67
C ILE A 85 11.75 -6.35 -5.75
N THR A 86 13.04 -6.49 -5.39
CA THR A 86 14.02 -7.06 -6.32
C THR A 86 13.78 -8.57 -6.51
N GLN A 87 14.16 -9.13 -7.66
CA GLN A 87 13.98 -10.58 -7.93
C GLN A 87 14.55 -11.47 -6.82
N GLU A 88 15.76 -11.18 -6.34
CA GLU A 88 16.39 -11.95 -5.24
C GLU A 88 15.54 -11.92 -3.95
N ALA A 89 14.96 -10.77 -3.60
CA ALA A 89 14.10 -10.65 -2.44
C ALA A 89 12.75 -11.35 -2.66
N TYR A 90 12.21 -11.29 -3.87
CA TYR A 90 10.98 -11.97 -4.26
C TYR A 90 11.10 -13.49 -4.08
N ASP A 91 12.18 -14.09 -4.60
CA ASP A 91 12.44 -15.52 -4.49
C ASP A 91 12.59 -15.95 -3.03
N TYR A 92 13.32 -15.17 -2.23
CA TYR A 92 13.51 -15.41 -0.80
C TYR A 92 12.19 -15.36 -0.03
N LEU A 93 11.40 -14.30 -0.20
CA LEU A 93 10.15 -14.09 0.53
C LEU A 93 9.09 -15.12 0.16
N THR A 94 9.01 -15.48 -1.12
CA THR A 94 8.11 -16.54 -1.61
C THR A 94 8.49 -17.89 -1.01
N THR A 95 9.78 -18.23 -0.95
CA THR A 95 10.26 -19.47 -0.32
C THR A 95 9.95 -19.53 1.19
N LYS A 96 9.87 -18.36 1.85
CA LYS A 96 9.44 -18.21 3.25
C LYS A 96 7.92 -18.31 3.45
N GLY A 97 7.14 -18.41 2.37
CA GLY A 97 5.68 -18.48 2.42
C GLY A 97 4.99 -17.13 2.57
N VAL A 98 5.68 -16.02 2.27
CA VAL A 98 5.05 -14.70 2.17
C VAL A 98 4.22 -14.66 0.89
N ILE A 99 2.97 -14.24 0.98
CA ILE A 99 2.10 -14.05 -0.18
C ILE A 99 2.43 -12.69 -0.79
N ILE A 100 2.79 -12.66 -2.07
CA ILE A 100 3.09 -11.42 -2.78
C ILE A 100 2.03 -11.24 -3.87
N ILE A 101 1.24 -10.17 -3.78
CA ILE A 101 0.31 -9.77 -4.83
C ILE A 101 1.10 -8.88 -5.81
N PRO A 102 1.32 -9.34 -7.05
CA PRO A 102 2.24 -8.69 -7.97
C PRO A 102 1.70 -7.35 -8.46
N ASP A 103 2.59 -6.43 -8.78
CA ASP A 103 2.27 -5.05 -9.19
C ASP A 103 1.29 -4.98 -10.37
N VAL A 104 1.51 -5.79 -11.40
CA VAL A 104 0.66 -5.91 -12.59
C VAL A 104 -0.80 -6.20 -12.28
N LEU A 105 -1.09 -6.83 -11.13
CA LEU A 105 -2.45 -7.07 -10.64
C LEU A 105 -2.85 -6.00 -9.63
N ALA A 106 -2.04 -5.80 -8.58
CA ALA A 106 -2.39 -4.97 -7.42
C ALA A 106 -2.67 -3.51 -7.80
N ASN A 107 -1.87 -2.92 -8.70
CA ASN A 107 -1.98 -1.51 -9.08
C ASN A 107 -2.83 -1.26 -10.35
N SER A 108 -3.39 -2.31 -10.95
CA SER A 108 -4.13 -2.26 -12.23
C SER A 108 -5.46 -1.50 -12.20
N GLY A 109 -5.90 -1.05 -11.02
CA GLY A 109 -7.15 -0.31 -10.87
C GLY A 109 -7.22 0.97 -11.70
N GLY A 110 -6.10 1.70 -11.83
CA GLY A 110 -6.03 2.89 -12.67
C GLY A 110 -6.30 2.57 -14.15
N VAL A 111 -5.61 1.56 -14.68
CA VAL A 111 -5.79 1.08 -16.06
C VAL A 111 -7.22 0.59 -16.30
N THR A 112 -7.77 -0.13 -15.32
CA THR A 112 -9.15 -0.63 -15.37
C THR A 112 -10.16 0.51 -15.44
N VAL A 113 -10.01 1.56 -14.62
CA VAL A 113 -10.93 2.71 -14.68
C VAL A 113 -10.73 3.52 -15.95
N SER A 114 -9.51 3.63 -16.50
CA SER A 114 -9.30 4.23 -17.83
C SER A 114 -10.01 3.46 -18.95
N TYR A 115 -10.05 2.13 -18.87
CA TYR A 115 -10.87 1.33 -19.79
C TYR A 115 -12.37 1.63 -19.63
N LEU A 116 -12.87 1.74 -18.39
CA LEU A 116 -14.27 2.11 -18.14
C LEU A 116 -14.60 3.52 -18.64
N GLU A 117 -13.66 4.46 -18.56
CA GLU A 117 -13.78 5.80 -19.13
C GLU A 117 -13.89 5.73 -20.67
N TRP A 118 -12.98 5.01 -21.32
CA TRP A 118 -13.02 4.79 -22.77
C TRP A 118 -14.35 4.18 -23.21
N TYR A 119 -14.85 3.17 -22.48
CA TYR A 119 -16.14 2.53 -22.77
C TYR A 119 -17.30 3.52 -22.69
N GLN A 120 -17.32 4.35 -21.64
CA GLN A 120 -18.32 5.40 -21.42
C GLN A 120 -18.34 6.41 -22.57
N ASN A 121 -17.15 6.84 -23.01
CA ASN A 121 -16.98 7.79 -24.11
C ASN A 121 -17.53 7.26 -25.44
N ILE A 122 -17.24 6.00 -25.79
CA ILE A 122 -17.75 5.37 -27.03
C ILE A 122 -19.28 5.28 -27.05
N HIS A 123 -19.89 5.03 -25.90
CA HIS A 123 -21.33 4.86 -25.79
C HIS A 123 -22.07 6.15 -25.42
N ASN A 124 -21.34 7.26 -25.27
CA ASN A 124 -21.88 8.55 -24.83
C ASN A 124 -22.72 8.44 -23.54
N VAL A 125 -22.25 7.66 -22.57
CA VAL A 125 -22.88 7.47 -21.26
C VAL A 125 -21.95 7.92 -20.16
N SER A 126 -22.51 8.41 -19.05
CA SER A 126 -21.76 8.69 -17.83
C SER A 126 -22.34 7.86 -16.68
N TRP A 127 -21.46 7.27 -15.89
CA TRP A 127 -21.83 6.46 -14.73
C TRP A 127 -21.52 7.20 -13.43
N SER A 128 -22.32 6.92 -12.40
CA SER A 128 -21.99 7.37 -11.05
C SER A 128 -20.69 6.72 -10.57
N GLU A 129 -20.01 7.37 -9.62
CA GLU A 129 -18.83 6.83 -8.95
C GLU A 129 -19.10 5.43 -8.38
N GLU A 130 -20.25 5.23 -7.72
CA GLU A 130 -20.67 3.92 -7.20
C GLU A 130 -20.69 2.83 -8.29
N LYS A 131 -21.19 3.16 -9.48
CA LYS A 131 -21.28 2.21 -10.59
C LYS A 131 -19.91 1.91 -11.19
N VAL A 132 -19.01 2.90 -11.26
CA VAL A 132 -17.61 2.70 -11.66
C VAL A 132 -16.90 1.82 -10.64
N ASN A 133 -17.02 2.12 -9.34
CA ASN A 133 -16.39 1.35 -8.26
C ASN A 133 -16.88 -0.10 -8.22
N LYS A 134 -18.17 -0.34 -8.42
CA LYS A 134 -18.72 -1.71 -8.50
C LYS A 134 -18.17 -2.50 -9.69
N LYS A 135 -18.02 -1.86 -10.85
CA LYS A 135 -17.41 -2.49 -12.04
C LYS A 135 -15.93 -2.76 -11.83
N LEU A 136 -15.19 -1.80 -11.27
CA LEU A 136 -13.79 -1.95 -10.90
C LEU A 136 -13.61 -3.14 -9.95
N GLU A 137 -14.39 -3.21 -8.87
CA GLU A 137 -14.33 -4.31 -7.90
C GLU A 137 -14.57 -5.68 -8.57
N GLN A 138 -15.58 -5.79 -9.44
CA GLN A 138 -15.87 -7.03 -10.17
C GLN A 138 -14.71 -7.47 -11.06
N MET A 139 -14.12 -6.53 -11.81
CA MET A 139 -12.99 -6.83 -12.70
C MET A 139 -11.73 -7.20 -11.91
N MET A 140 -11.41 -6.47 -10.83
CA MET A 140 -10.25 -6.76 -9.99
C MET A 140 -10.37 -8.11 -9.28
N LYS A 141 -11.57 -8.46 -8.77
CA LYS A 141 -11.82 -9.77 -8.17
C LYS A 141 -11.69 -10.90 -9.18
N GLY A 142 -12.28 -10.74 -10.38
CA GLY A 142 -12.15 -11.72 -11.46
C GLY A 142 -10.70 -11.93 -11.85
N ALA A 143 -9.92 -10.85 -12.03
CA ALA A 143 -8.50 -10.94 -12.33
C ALA A 143 -7.70 -11.64 -11.23
N PHE A 144 -8.04 -11.39 -9.96
CA PHE A 144 -7.41 -12.09 -8.83
C PHE A 144 -7.72 -13.59 -8.82
N GLU A 145 -8.99 -13.97 -9.05
CA GLU A 145 -9.43 -15.37 -9.12
C GLU A 145 -8.82 -16.14 -10.31
N GLU A 146 -8.49 -15.47 -11.42
CA GLU A 146 -7.82 -16.10 -12.55
C GLU A 146 -6.33 -16.38 -12.31
N VAL A 147 -5.68 -15.56 -11.48
CA VAL A 147 -4.24 -15.68 -11.17
C VAL A 147 -3.96 -16.71 -10.08
N TRP A 148 -4.90 -16.91 -9.15
CA TRP A 148 -4.71 -17.70 -7.92
C TRP A 148 -5.40 -19.06 -7.95
#